data_AF-A0A125PPI1-F1
#
_entry.id   AF-A0A125PPI1-F1
#
_cell.length_a   1.000
_cell.length_b   1.000
_cell.length_c   1.000
_cell.angle_alpha   90.00
_cell.angle_beta   90.00
_cell.angle_gamma   90.00
#
_symmetry.space_group_name_H-M   'P 1'
#
loop_
_entity.id
_entity.type
_entity.pdbx_description
1 polymer ?
#
loop_
_entity_poly.entity_id
_entity_poly.type
_entity_poly.pdbx_seq_one_letter_code
_entity_poly.pdbx_strand_id
1 'polypeptide(L)'
;MDELERKFNGFELSDKESKLKKFEDIVIEHPIIKQVKEQLISYIHNPAGTFIILVLGPSGVGKTTLAQGLEKYFIQAMREELENDKGRIPIVRTEIVGFDSGKFHWKDYYYRTLEELQEPLIDHKICLENRNVIMKKDYNSKSPWYALRRSLENAFRFRNPVACIVDEAQHLLKVSGAKSLQNQLDTIKSLANNTKVPHILIGTYELKEFFNLSAQLSRRTISIQFPRYRASNLEDYRTFLSIIHMLQKELPLEEEPNLLEHADFIYERTLGCIGILKDWLTRCLGDAIYNRRKTITKEMLYTYAMPVNALKMLIEEIEQGEDLFEENEQDRLDLLYKIGLKAREKEKSAKKDVTQKSGVGRRKPKRDPVGKQEYLEG
;
A
#
# COMPACT_ATOMS: atom_id res chain seq x y z
N MET A 1 11.57 -43.80 -33.50
CA MET A 1 10.88 -42.51 -33.73
C MET A 1 10.64 -41.72 -32.45
N ASP A 2 10.71 -42.33 -31.25
CA ASP A 2 10.36 -41.67 -29.97
C ASP A 2 11.35 -40.65 -29.36
N GLU A 3 12.66 -40.70 -29.67
CA GLU A 3 13.63 -39.78 -29.03
C GLU A 3 13.70 -38.39 -29.68
N LEU A 4 13.48 -38.31 -30.99
CA LEU A 4 13.45 -37.05 -31.73
C LEU A 4 12.18 -36.26 -31.43
N GLU A 5 11.03 -36.92 -31.35
CA GLU A 5 9.76 -36.27 -30.95
C GLU A 5 9.79 -35.82 -29.48
N ARG A 6 10.40 -36.59 -28.56
CA ARG A 6 10.58 -36.15 -27.16
C ARG A 6 11.51 -34.94 -27.03
N LYS A 7 12.60 -34.88 -27.81
CA LYS A 7 13.51 -33.72 -27.80
C LYS A 7 12.88 -32.50 -28.47
N PHE A 8 12.13 -32.67 -29.57
CA PHE A 8 11.41 -31.57 -30.22
C PHE A 8 10.30 -31.02 -29.32
N ASN A 9 9.49 -31.89 -28.71
CA ASN A 9 8.45 -31.47 -27.76
C ASN A 9 9.07 -30.80 -26.52
N GLY A 10 10.19 -31.32 -25.98
CA GLY A 10 10.88 -30.68 -24.86
C GLY A 10 11.41 -29.28 -25.18
N PHE A 11 11.92 -29.06 -26.39
CA PHE A 11 12.39 -27.74 -26.84
C PHE A 11 11.23 -26.77 -27.10
N GLU A 12 10.12 -27.25 -27.68
CA GLU A 12 8.92 -26.45 -27.94
C GLU A 12 8.19 -26.08 -26.64
N LEU A 13 8.11 -26.98 -25.66
CA LEU A 13 7.61 -26.67 -24.31
C LEU A 13 8.49 -25.62 -23.62
N SER A 14 9.82 -25.73 -23.74
CA SER A 14 10.77 -24.75 -23.18
C SER A 14 10.60 -23.36 -23.80
N ASP A 15 10.33 -23.24 -25.10
CA ASP A 15 10.09 -21.94 -25.76
C ASP A 15 8.75 -21.33 -25.34
N LYS A 16 7.70 -22.16 -25.22
CA LYS A 16 6.37 -21.73 -24.72
C LYS A 16 6.42 -21.21 -23.28
N GLU A 17 7.06 -21.96 -22.39
CA GLU A 17 7.27 -21.55 -21.00
C GLU A 17 8.12 -20.29 -20.91
N SER A 18 9.15 -20.15 -21.76
CA SER A 18 9.98 -18.95 -21.82
C SER A 18 9.21 -17.70 -22.24
N LYS A 19 8.29 -17.80 -23.20
CA LYS A 19 7.46 -16.67 -23.65
C LYS A 19 6.50 -16.21 -22.57
N LEU A 20 5.80 -17.15 -21.93
CA LEU A 20 4.87 -16.84 -20.85
C LEU A 20 5.59 -16.18 -19.67
N LYS A 21 6.71 -16.79 -19.23
CA LYS A 21 7.53 -16.27 -18.14
C LYS A 21 8.08 -14.88 -18.44
N LYS A 22 8.51 -14.61 -19.68
CA LYS A 22 8.96 -13.28 -20.10
C LYS A 22 7.87 -12.23 -19.88
N PHE A 23 6.62 -12.53 -20.25
CA PHE A 23 5.49 -11.61 -20.03
C PHE A 23 5.14 -11.46 -18.54
N GLU A 24 5.19 -12.54 -17.76
CA GLU A 24 4.99 -12.49 -16.31
C GLU A 24 6.04 -11.60 -15.62
N ASP A 25 7.29 -11.65 -16.07
CA ASP A 25 8.41 -10.88 -15.52
C ASP A 25 8.37 -9.39 -15.92
N ILE A 26 7.61 -9.01 -16.96
CA ILE A 26 7.51 -7.62 -17.42
C ILE A 26 6.79 -6.78 -16.37
N VAL A 27 7.47 -5.75 -15.87
CA VAL A 27 6.89 -4.77 -14.95
C VAL A 27 6.74 -3.44 -15.68
N ILE A 28 5.50 -2.97 -15.80
CA ILE A 28 5.22 -1.66 -16.37
C ILE A 28 5.18 -0.64 -15.26
N GLU A 29 6.13 0.29 -15.31
CA GLU A 29 6.13 1.45 -14.43
C GLU A 29 5.14 2.50 -14.97
N HIS A 30 4.13 2.80 -14.18
CA HIS A 30 3.08 3.77 -14.49
C HIS A 30 3.05 4.90 -13.44
N PRO A 31 2.39 6.04 -13.72
CA PRO A 31 2.44 7.22 -12.85
C PRO A 31 2.14 6.94 -11.37
N ILE A 32 1.05 6.21 -11.08
CA ILE A 32 0.66 5.93 -9.68
C ILE A 32 1.72 5.08 -8.93
N ILE A 33 2.19 3.97 -9.50
CA ILE A 33 3.19 3.11 -8.82
C ILE A 33 4.51 3.85 -8.64
N LYS A 34 4.89 4.70 -9.59
CA LYS A 34 6.07 5.57 -9.50
C LYS A 34 5.92 6.58 -8.35
N GLN A 35 4.80 7.27 -8.27
CA GLN A 35 4.51 8.23 -7.21
C GLN A 35 4.53 7.58 -5.82
N VAL A 36 3.88 6.43 -5.66
CA VAL A 36 3.85 5.67 -4.39
C VAL A 36 5.26 5.21 -4.02
N LYS A 37 6.03 4.70 -4.99
CA LYS A 37 7.43 4.28 -4.78
C LYS A 37 8.31 5.45 -4.32
N GLU A 38 8.22 6.60 -4.98
CA GLU A 38 8.98 7.81 -4.63
C GLU A 38 8.63 8.32 -3.22
N GLN A 39 7.34 8.30 -2.86
CA GLN A 39 6.89 8.63 -1.50
C GLN A 39 7.47 7.66 -0.47
N LEU A 40 7.44 6.35 -0.74
CA LEU A 40 8.03 5.34 0.15
C LEU A 40 9.53 5.55 0.34
N ILE A 41 10.28 5.76 -0.74
CA ILE A 41 11.72 6.05 -0.69
C ILE A 41 11.99 7.27 0.19
N SER A 42 11.21 8.35 0.01
CA SER A 42 11.33 9.57 0.80
C SER A 42 11.13 9.31 2.30
N TYR A 43 10.09 8.54 2.68
CA TYR A 43 9.82 8.21 4.07
C TYR A 43 10.84 7.23 4.69
N ILE A 44 11.40 6.31 3.89
CA ILE A 44 12.44 5.38 4.36
C ILE A 44 13.72 6.15 4.67
N HIS A 45 14.12 7.09 3.81
CA HIS A 45 15.30 7.93 4.06
C HIS A 45 15.06 8.95 5.17
N ASN A 46 13.83 9.44 5.32
CA ASN A 46 13.48 10.50 6.27
C ASN A 46 12.32 10.06 7.20
N PRO A 47 12.54 9.09 8.09
CA PRO A 47 11.47 8.51 8.89
C PRO A 47 10.85 9.49 9.89
N ALA A 48 11.56 10.55 10.32
CA ALA A 48 11.05 11.57 11.25
C ALA A 48 10.38 11.01 12.54
N GLY A 49 10.78 9.82 12.98
CA GLY A 49 10.18 9.11 14.14
C GLY A 49 9.00 8.19 13.79
N THR A 50 8.64 8.09 12.51
CA THR A 50 7.75 7.09 11.92
C THR A 50 8.55 5.81 11.67
N PHE A 51 8.09 4.71 12.28
CA PHE A 51 8.69 3.39 12.08
C PHE A 51 7.73 2.39 11.44
N ILE A 52 6.50 2.81 11.15
CA ILE A 52 5.49 1.99 10.49
C ILE A 52 4.92 2.79 9.31
N ILE A 53 4.95 2.22 8.12
CA ILE A 53 4.39 2.82 6.91
C ILE A 53 3.38 1.82 6.36
N LEU A 54 2.14 2.25 6.13
CA LEU A 54 1.10 1.43 5.53
C LEU A 54 0.94 1.80 4.06
N VAL A 55 0.90 0.80 3.18
CA VAL A 55 0.56 0.96 1.76
C VAL A 55 -0.75 0.22 1.52
N LEU A 56 -1.82 0.99 1.32
CA LEU A 56 -3.18 0.46 1.25
C LEU A 56 -3.73 0.65 -0.16
N GLY A 57 -4.22 -0.43 -0.75
CA GLY A 57 -4.83 -0.38 -2.08
C GLY A 57 -5.63 -1.63 -2.36
N PRO A 58 -6.47 -1.63 -3.40
CA PRO A 58 -7.34 -2.75 -3.67
C PRO A 58 -6.56 -3.98 -4.16
N SER A 59 -7.21 -5.14 -4.08
CA SER A 59 -6.65 -6.38 -4.60
C SER A 59 -6.38 -6.27 -6.10
N GLY A 60 -5.18 -6.68 -6.52
CA GLY A 60 -4.76 -6.61 -7.91
C GLY A 60 -4.40 -5.21 -8.44
N VAL A 61 -4.15 -4.21 -7.60
CA VAL A 61 -3.65 -2.89 -8.08
C VAL A 61 -2.17 -2.90 -8.48
N GLY A 62 -1.37 -3.83 -7.92
CA GLY A 62 0.08 -3.93 -8.15
C GLY A 62 0.95 -3.76 -6.90
N LYS A 63 0.41 -4.00 -5.70
CA LYS A 63 1.09 -3.88 -4.40
C LYS A 63 2.37 -4.74 -4.29
N THR A 64 2.29 -6.02 -4.64
CA THR A 64 3.45 -6.93 -4.64
C THR A 64 4.51 -6.47 -5.66
N THR A 65 4.08 -5.99 -6.83
CA THR A 65 4.98 -5.41 -7.85
C THR A 65 5.71 -4.17 -7.33
N LEU A 66 5.02 -3.32 -6.57
CA LEU A 66 5.62 -2.17 -5.89
C LEU A 66 6.68 -2.61 -4.87
N ALA A 67 6.38 -3.64 -4.06
CA ALA A 67 7.33 -4.19 -3.09
C ALA A 67 8.61 -4.70 -3.77
N GLN A 68 8.48 -5.48 -4.84
CA GLN A 68 9.60 -5.98 -5.63
C GLN A 68 10.39 -4.85 -6.31
N GLY A 69 9.69 -3.83 -6.81
CA GLY A 69 10.32 -2.65 -7.40
C GLY A 69 11.14 -1.84 -6.39
N LEU A 70 10.63 -1.70 -5.17
CA LEU A 70 11.32 -1.04 -4.07
C LEU A 70 12.56 -1.84 -3.63
N GLU A 71 12.46 -3.16 -3.58
CA GLU A 71 13.57 -4.05 -3.26
C GLU A 71 14.72 -3.91 -4.26
N LYS A 72 14.40 -4.00 -5.56
CA LYS A 72 15.37 -3.80 -6.64
C LYS A 72 16.03 -2.42 -6.58
N TYR A 73 15.26 -1.38 -6.28
CA TYR A 73 15.78 -0.02 -6.15
C TYR A 73 16.85 0.07 -5.06
N PHE A 74 16.59 -0.42 -3.85
CA PHE A 74 17.56 -0.32 -2.75
C PHE A 74 18.78 -1.22 -2.94
N ILE A 75 18.62 -2.41 -3.52
CA ILE A 75 19.77 -3.26 -3.89
C ILE A 75 20.70 -2.49 -4.85
N GLN A 76 20.13 -1.80 -5.85
CA GLN A 76 20.91 -1.07 -6.83
C GLN A 76 21.50 0.22 -6.25
N ALA A 77 20.74 0.96 -5.44
CA ALA A 77 21.18 2.21 -4.83
C ALA A 77 22.27 2.00 -3.78
N MET A 78 22.27 0.86 -3.08
CA MET A 78 23.22 0.54 -2.01
C MET A 78 24.38 -0.36 -2.47
N ARG A 79 24.60 -0.50 -3.78
CA ARG A 79 25.57 -1.47 -4.33
C ARG A 79 26.96 -1.37 -3.70
N GLU A 80 27.50 -0.16 -3.57
CA GLU A 80 28.83 0.06 -2.96
C GLU A 80 28.87 -0.33 -1.48
N GLU A 81 27.79 -0.06 -0.73
CA GLU A 81 27.68 -0.46 0.68
C GLU A 81 27.62 -1.98 0.83
N LEU A 82 26.91 -2.68 -0.06
CA LEU A 82 26.79 -4.14 -0.08
C LEU A 82 28.10 -4.82 -0.49
N GLU A 83 28.92 -4.18 -1.34
CA GLU A 83 30.25 -4.68 -1.69
C GLU A 83 31.23 -4.57 -0.50
N ASN A 84 31.12 -3.50 0.29
CA ASN A 84 31.94 -3.27 1.48
C ASN A 84 31.50 -4.12 2.69
N ASP A 85 30.19 -4.28 2.88
CA ASP A 85 29.59 -5.09 3.94
C ASP A 85 28.71 -6.20 3.33
N LYS A 86 29.34 -7.34 3.05
CA LYS A 86 28.65 -8.53 2.52
C LYS A 86 27.64 -9.14 3.49
N GLY A 87 27.68 -8.76 4.77
CA GLY A 87 26.70 -9.20 5.77
C GLY A 87 25.42 -8.37 5.74
N ARG A 88 25.43 -7.22 5.07
CA ARG A 88 24.28 -6.33 5.00
C ARG A 88 23.20 -6.89 4.08
N ILE A 89 21.95 -6.78 4.52
CA ILE A 89 20.77 -7.04 3.70
C ILE A 89 20.07 -5.69 3.53
N PRO A 90 19.91 -5.17 2.30
CA PRO A 90 19.42 -3.81 2.10
C PRO A 90 17.95 -3.69 2.53
N ILE A 91 17.12 -4.66 2.15
CA ILE A 91 15.70 -4.69 2.44
C ILE A 91 15.27 -6.13 2.70
N VAL A 92 14.34 -6.32 3.62
CA VAL A 92 13.77 -7.63 3.94
C VAL A 92 12.33 -7.62 3.49
N ARG A 93 11.88 -8.64 2.74
CA ARG A 93 10.47 -8.74 2.32
C ARG A 93 9.91 -10.07 2.80
N THR A 94 8.92 -10.02 3.69
CA THR A 94 8.22 -11.22 4.17
C THR A 94 6.74 -11.13 3.79
N GLU A 95 6.24 -12.15 3.11
CA GLU A 95 4.80 -12.31 2.86
C GLU A 95 4.15 -13.03 4.04
N ILE A 96 3.06 -12.48 4.56
CA ILE A 96 2.23 -13.15 5.56
C ILE A 96 1.26 -14.06 4.83
N VAL A 97 1.36 -15.37 5.09
CA VAL A 97 0.43 -16.34 4.52
C VAL A 97 -0.84 -16.48 5.35
N GLY A 98 -1.93 -16.83 4.67
CA GLY A 98 -3.12 -17.33 5.33
C GLY A 98 -2.82 -18.65 6.05
N PHE A 99 -3.24 -18.76 7.31
CA PHE A 99 -3.10 -19.97 8.10
C PHE A 99 -4.36 -20.84 8.00
N ASP A 100 -4.18 -22.17 7.96
CA ASP A 100 -5.28 -23.14 7.99
C ASP A 100 -6.16 -23.00 9.25
N SER A 101 -5.56 -22.58 10.37
CA SER A 101 -6.29 -22.30 11.61
C SER A 101 -7.10 -21.01 11.58
N GLY A 102 -7.02 -20.23 10.50
CA GLY A 102 -7.66 -18.93 10.34
C GLY A 102 -7.10 -17.82 11.24
N LYS A 103 -5.94 -18.05 11.90
CA LYS A 103 -5.35 -17.13 12.88
C LYS A 103 -3.88 -16.88 12.60
N PHE A 104 -3.45 -15.64 12.75
CA PHE A 104 -2.05 -15.23 12.62
C PHE A 104 -1.16 -15.81 13.73
N HIS A 105 0.03 -16.30 13.37
CA HIS A 105 1.03 -16.85 14.30
C HIS A 105 2.37 -16.12 14.21
N TRP A 106 2.73 -15.37 15.26
CA TRP A 106 4.02 -14.68 15.38
C TRP A 106 5.24 -15.58 15.17
N LYS A 107 5.17 -16.83 15.63
CA LYS A 107 6.29 -17.78 15.52
C LYS A 107 6.66 -18.03 14.05
N ASP A 108 5.66 -18.17 13.18
CA ASP A 108 5.84 -18.39 11.75
C ASP A 108 6.37 -17.12 11.07
N TYR A 109 5.80 -15.94 11.39
CA TYR A 109 6.34 -14.67 10.92
C TYR A 109 7.82 -14.50 11.27
N TYR A 110 8.21 -14.71 12.53
CA TYR A 110 9.62 -14.59 12.92
C TYR A 110 10.52 -15.57 12.18
N TYR A 111 10.04 -16.80 11.96
CA TYR A 111 10.80 -17.82 11.25
C TYR A 111 11.04 -17.41 9.79
N ARG A 112 9.98 -17.04 9.06
CA ARG A 112 10.07 -16.61 7.66
C ARG A 112 10.91 -15.35 7.48
N THR A 113 10.72 -14.34 8.34
CA THR A 113 11.56 -13.13 8.26
C THR A 113 13.03 -13.43 8.56
N LEU A 114 13.32 -14.42 9.42
CA LEU A 114 14.70 -14.88 9.63
C LEU A 114 15.27 -15.63 8.42
N GLU A 115 14.45 -16.37 7.67
CA GLU A 115 14.86 -16.98 6.39
C GLU A 115 15.23 -15.91 5.36
N GLU A 116 14.40 -14.86 5.23
CA GLU A 116 14.67 -13.71 4.36
C GLU A 116 15.93 -12.93 4.79
N LEU A 117 16.19 -12.88 6.10
CA LEU A 117 17.43 -12.35 6.67
C LEU A 117 18.63 -13.30 6.54
N GLN A 118 18.46 -14.46 5.90
CA GLN A 118 19.48 -15.50 5.74
C GLN A 118 20.14 -15.88 7.08
N GLU A 119 19.36 -15.95 8.15
CA GLU A 119 19.86 -16.23 9.48
C GLU A 119 20.20 -17.72 9.63
N PRO A 120 21.42 -18.10 10.02
CA PRO A 120 21.79 -19.51 10.16
C PRO A 120 21.13 -20.15 11.39
N LEU A 121 20.91 -21.46 11.34
CA LEU A 121 20.48 -22.28 12.50
C LEU A 121 19.17 -21.79 13.16
N ILE A 122 18.18 -21.39 12.35
CA ILE A 122 16.88 -20.85 12.84
C ILE A 122 16.18 -21.86 13.76
N ASP A 123 16.27 -23.16 13.46
CA ASP A 123 15.66 -24.21 14.29
C ASP A 123 16.34 -24.40 15.65
N HIS A 124 17.56 -23.92 15.83
CA HIS A 124 18.39 -24.14 17.03
C HIS A 124 18.68 -22.85 17.85
N LYS A 125 17.89 -21.79 17.67
CA LYS A 125 17.99 -20.55 18.44
C LYS A 125 17.65 -20.76 19.92
N ILE A 126 18.50 -20.23 20.79
CA ILE A 126 18.36 -20.26 22.24
C ILE A 126 18.50 -18.85 22.83
N CYS A 127 17.81 -18.58 23.94
CA CYS A 127 17.93 -17.32 24.66
C CYS A 127 18.71 -17.55 25.97
N LEU A 128 19.93 -17.01 26.06
CA LEU A 128 20.86 -17.26 27.17
C LEU A 128 20.66 -16.33 28.39
N GLU A 129 19.86 -15.27 28.28
CA GLU A 129 19.70 -14.29 29.38
C GLU A 129 18.90 -14.83 30.58
N ASN A 130 18.12 -15.89 30.39
CA ASN A 130 17.50 -16.62 31.49
C ASN A 130 18.46 -17.68 32.05
N ARG A 131 19.57 -17.25 32.65
CA ARG A 131 20.61 -18.13 33.24
C ARG A 131 20.09 -19.12 34.30
N ASN A 132 18.89 -18.91 34.83
CA ASN A 132 18.27 -19.78 35.84
C ASN A 132 17.52 -20.99 35.26
N VAL A 133 17.39 -21.09 33.94
CA VAL A 133 16.79 -22.28 33.33
C VAL A 133 17.89 -23.08 32.65
N ILE A 134 18.52 -23.96 33.43
CA ILE A 134 19.16 -25.16 32.88
C ILE A 134 18.01 -26.01 32.32
N MET A 135 17.46 -25.61 31.16
CA MET A 135 16.51 -26.45 30.44
C MET A 135 17.28 -27.70 30.05
N LYS A 136 16.78 -28.87 30.47
CA LYS A 136 17.13 -30.15 29.86
C LYS A 136 16.98 -29.95 28.34
N LYS A 137 18.12 -29.86 27.65
CA LYS A 137 18.15 -29.62 26.21
C LYS A 137 17.55 -30.83 25.52
N ASP A 138 16.35 -30.65 24.99
CA ASP A 138 15.87 -31.52 23.93
C ASP A 138 16.35 -30.92 22.61
N TYR A 139 17.49 -31.42 22.12
CA TYR A 139 18.12 -30.95 20.88
C TYR A 139 17.22 -31.16 19.64
N ASN A 140 16.15 -31.95 19.77
CA ASN A 140 15.13 -32.18 18.75
C ASN A 140 13.95 -31.21 18.80
N SER A 141 13.89 -30.29 19.77
CA SER A 141 12.77 -29.34 19.88
C SER A 141 13.02 -28.08 19.03
N LYS A 142 12.03 -27.72 18.18
CA LYS A 142 12.07 -26.48 17.40
C LYS A 142 12.21 -25.25 18.30
N SER A 143 12.95 -24.25 17.85
CA SER A 143 13.16 -23.00 18.57
C SER A 143 11.87 -22.37 19.11
N PRO A 144 11.86 -21.90 20.36
CA PRO A 144 10.70 -21.23 20.95
C PRO A 144 10.54 -19.81 20.39
N TRP A 145 9.30 -19.29 20.39
CA TRP A 145 8.95 -18.00 19.78
C TRP A 145 9.76 -16.82 20.31
N TYR A 146 10.11 -16.81 21.61
CA TYR A 146 10.88 -15.72 22.22
C TYR A 146 12.35 -15.73 21.79
N ALA A 147 12.92 -16.91 21.52
CA ALA A 147 14.28 -17.04 21.01
C ALA A 147 14.34 -16.59 19.53
N LEU A 148 13.32 -16.93 18.74
CA LEU A 148 13.17 -16.43 17.37
C LEU A 148 13.00 -14.92 17.33
N ARG A 149 12.11 -14.34 18.16
CA ARG A 149 11.93 -12.88 18.26
C ARG A 149 13.24 -12.16 18.57
N ARG A 150 13.98 -12.65 19.55
CA ARG A 150 15.28 -12.06 19.91
C ARG A 150 16.31 -12.20 18.79
N SER A 151 16.33 -13.35 18.13
CA SER A 151 17.22 -13.58 16.99
C SER A 151 16.87 -12.64 15.84
N LEU A 152 15.58 -12.37 15.62
CA LEU A 152 15.11 -11.41 14.63
C LEU A 152 15.54 -9.98 14.97
N GLU A 153 15.39 -9.55 16.22
CA GLU A 153 15.87 -8.24 16.69
C GLU A 153 17.39 -8.08 16.48
N ASN A 154 18.17 -9.14 16.77
CA ASN A 154 19.61 -9.16 16.49
C ASN A 154 19.91 -9.14 14.99
N ALA A 155 19.22 -9.95 14.20
CA ALA A 155 19.41 -10.01 12.75
C ALA A 155 19.13 -8.66 12.11
N PHE A 156 18.05 -7.97 12.49
CA PHE A 156 17.81 -6.58 12.04
C PHE A 156 18.95 -5.64 12.44
N ARG A 157 19.48 -5.75 13.67
CA ARG A 157 20.57 -4.90 14.14
C ARG A 157 21.87 -5.12 13.39
N PHE A 158 22.23 -6.36 13.09
CA PHE A 158 23.53 -6.70 12.49
C PHE A 158 23.50 -6.75 10.96
N ARG A 159 22.36 -7.12 10.35
CA ARG A 159 22.17 -7.09 8.89
C ARG A 159 21.78 -5.71 8.38
N ASN A 160 21.37 -4.80 9.28
CA ASN A 160 21.14 -3.38 9.04
C ASN A 160 20.35 -3.03 7.75
N PRO A 161 19.14 -3.58 7.57
CA PRO A 161 18.29 -3.20 6.45
C PRO A 161 17.73 -1.79 6.62
N VAL A 162 17.54 -1.10 5.49
CA VAL A 162 16.90 0.22 5.46
C VAL A 162 15.40 0.13 5.75
N ALA A 163 14.77 -1.02 5.46
CA ALA A 163 13.37 -1.28 5.73
C ALA A 163 13.05 -2.79 5.76
N CYS A 164 11.94 -3.13 6.42
CA CYS A 164 11.31 -4.45 6.39
C CYS A 164 9.91 -4.32 5.76
N ILE A 165 9.71 -4.92 4.60
CA ILE A 165 8.42 -5.03 3.93
C ILE A 165 7.68 -6.25 4.46
N VAL A 166 6.42 -6.05 4.83
CA VAL A 166 5.48 -7.09 5.20
C VAL A 166 4.35 -7.07 4.16
N ASP A 167 4.37 -8.01 3.23
CA ASP A 167 3.35 -8.15 2.19
C ASP A 167 2.15 -8.97 2.70
N GLU A 168 0.97 -8.75 2.11
CA GLU A 168 -0.31 -9.33 2.56
C GLU A 168 -0.59 -9.07 4.06
N ALA A 169 -0.20 -7.89 4.55
CA ALA A 169 -0.23 -7.55 5.96
C ALA A 169 -1.64 -7.54 6.58
N GLN A 170 -2.72 -7.48 5.77
CA GLN A 170 -4.09 -7.64 6.29
C GLN A 170 -4.31 -8.97 7.01
N HIS A 171 -3.50 -10.00 6.74
CA HIS A 171 -3.55 -11.25 7.49
C HIS A 171 -3.13 -11.11 8.96
N LEU A 172 -2.45 -10.03 9.36
CA LEU A 172 -2.21 -9.69 10.78
C LEU A 172 -3.51 -9.44 11.53
N LEU A 173 -4.58 -9.02 10.83
CA LEU A 173 -5.89 -8.75 11.41
C LEU A 173 -6.66 -10.02 11.76
N LYS A 174 -6.25 -11.18 11.22
CA LYS A 174 -6.90 -12.48 11.46
C LYS A 174 -6.61 -13.00 12.86
N VAL A 175 -7.26 -12.42 13.87
CA VAL A 175 -7.13 -12.79 15.29
C VAL A 175 -8.47 -12.81 15.99
N SER A 176 -8.56 -13.55 17.10
CA SER A 176 -9.79 -13.63 17.89
C SER A 176 -9.95 -12.42 18.80
N GLY A 177 -10.68 -11.41 18.33
CA GLY A 177 -11.18 -10.27 19.11
C GLY A 177 -10.27 -9.04 19.15
N ALA A 178 -10.86 -7.88 19.47
CA ALA A 178 -10.21 -6.56 19.41
C ALA A 178 -8.97 -6.42 20.33
N LYS A 179 -8.99 -7.02 21.53
CA LYS A 179 -7.84 -7.02 22.45
C LYS A 179 -6.64 -7.75 21.84
N SER A 180 -6.88 -8.87 21.15
CA SER A 180 -5.83 -9.62 20.48
C SER A 180 -5.24 -8.81 19.33
N LEU A 181 -6.08 -8.07 18.60
CA LEU A 181 -5.64 -7.19 17.52
C LEU A 181 -4.74 -6.07 18.05
N GLN A 182 -5.13 -5.40 19.14
CA GLN A 182 -4.28 -4.40 19.78
C GLN A 182 -2.90 -4.95 20.17
N ASN A 183 -2.85 -6.19 20.70
CA ASN A 183 -1.57 -6.84 21.02
C ASN A 183 -0.70 -7.11 19.77
N GLN A 184 -1.29 -7.41 18.60
CA GLN A 184 -0.54 -7.54 17.35
C GLN A 184 0.16 -6.21 17.00
N LEU A 185 -0.60 -5.11 17.09
CA LEU A 185 -0.10 -3.77 16.80
C LEU A 185 1.04 -3.37 17.73
N ASP A 186 0.88 -3.61 19.04
CA ASP A 186 1.91 -3.32 20.03
C ASP A 186 3.17 -4.16 19.80
N THR A 187 3.04 -5.37 19.27
CA THR A 187 4.18 -6.23 18.94
C THR A 187 4.98 -5.68 17.76
N ILE A 188 4.33 -5.29 16.64
CA ILE A 188 5.00 -4.65 15.50
C ILE A 188 5.68 -3.35 15.92
N LYS A 189 4.95 -2.53 16.68
CA LYS A 189 5.47 -1.28 17.25
C LYS A 189 6.69 -1.54 18.11
N SER A 190 6.65 -2.54 18.99
CA SER A 190 7.80 -2.89 19.82
C SER A 190 8.98 -3.32 18.97
N LEU A 191 8.77 -4.14 17.93
CA LEU A 191 9.82 -4.57 17.02
C LEU A 191 10.46 -3.37 16.31
N ALA A 192 9.65 -2.53 15.65
CA ALA A 192 10.11 -1.37 14.91
C ALA A 192 10.83 -0.34 15.80
N ASN A 193 10.33 -0.10 17.04
CA ASN A 193 10.99 0.81 17.97
C ASN A 193 12.30 0.26 18.54
N ASN A 194 12.40 -1.05 18.74
CA ASN A 194 13.61 -1.68 19.30
C ASN A 194 14.71 -1.80 18.24
N THR A 195 14.35 -2.17 17.01
CA THR A 195 15.32 -2.37 15.93
C THR A 195 15.65 -1.08 15.19
N LYS A 196 14.80 -0.05 15.29
CA LYS A 196 14.87 1.19 14.50
C LYS A 196 14.76 0.96 12.99
N VAL A 197 14.29 -0.21 12.57
CA VAL A 197 14.02 -0.53 11.17
C VAL A 197 12.58 -0.14 10.83
N PRO A 198 12.35 0.73 9.83
CA PRO A 198 11.02 1.01 9.30
C PRO A 198 10.32 -0.26 8.80
N HIS A 199 9.08 -0.49 9.23
CA HIS A 199 8.25 -1.60 8.76
C HIS A 199 7.21 -1.07 7.77
N ILE A 200 7.22 -1.58 6.55
CA ILE A 200 6.32 -1.21 5.47
C ILE A 200 5.27 -2.31 5.36
N LEU A 201 4.07 -2.07 5.88
CA LEU A 201 2.96 -3.02 5.83
C LEU A 201 2.15 -2.76 4.56
N ILE A 202 2.16 -3.69 3.64
CA ILE A 202 1.47 -3.60 2.35
C ILE A 202 0.26 -4.53 2.40
N GLY A 203 -0.92 -4.03 2.04
CA GLY A 203 -2.13 -4.85 2.04
C GLY A 203 -3.38 -4.15 1.54
N THR A 204 -4.54 -4.78 1.77
CA THR A 204 -5.85 -4.25 1.41
C THR A 204 -6.28 -3.10 2.33
N TYR A 205 -7.39 -2.44 1.99
CA TYR A 205 -7.93 -1.35 2.79
C TYR A 205 -8.37 -1.76 4.20
N GLU A 206 -8.55 -3.05 4.48
CA GLU A 206 -8.79 -3.60 5.82
C GLU A 206 -7.73 -3.16 6.83
N LEU A 207 -6.47 -3.01 6.39
CA LEU A 207 -5.38 -2.53 7.23
C LEU A 207 -5.60 -1.13 7.80
N LYS A 208 -6.55 -0.35 7.29
CA LYS A 208 -6.91 0.95 7.87
C LYS A 208 -7.42 0.82 9.30
N GLU A 209 -7.96 -0.33 9.70
CA GLU A 209 -8.30 -0.64 11.09
C GLU A 209 -7.11 -0.45 12.05
N PHE A 210 -5.86 -0.57 11.57
CA PHE A 210 -4.66 -0.26 12.36
C PHE A 210 -4.69 1.17 12.94
N PHE A 211 -5.26 2.14 12.24
CA PHE A 211 -5.34 3.54 12.69
C PHE A 211 -6.37 3.74 13.79
N ASN A 212 -7.51 3.07 13.68
CA ASN A 212 -8.67 3.31 14.55
C ASN A 212 -8.45 2.79 15.98
N LEU A 213 -7.50 1.88 16.17
CA LEU A 213 -7.32 1.15 17.43
C LEU A 213 -6.33 1.79 18.40
N SER A 214 -5.53 2.77 17.96
CA SER A 214 -4.62 3.48 18.88
C SER A 214 -4.24 4.87 18.38
N ALA A 215 -4.73 5.89 19.08
CA ALA A 215 -4.28 7.28 18.92
C ALA A 215 -2.77 7.49 19.17
N GLN A 216 -2.10 6.51 19.79
CA GLN A 216 -0.66 6.52 19.97
C GLN A 216 0.10 6.02 18.71
N LEU A 217 -0.53 5.17 17.89
CA LEU A 217 0.00 4.68 16.62
C LEU A 217 -0.15 5.70 15.51
N SER A 218 -1.27 6.43 15.46
CA SER A 218 -1.56 7.39 14.38
C SER A 218 -0.47 8.44 14.15
N ARG A 219 0.26 8.85 15.20
CA ARG A 219 1.37 9.82 15.07
C ARG A 219 2.68 9.25 14.53
N ARG A 220 2.89 7.94 14.59
CA ARG A 220 4.14 7.26 14.18
C ARG A 220 3.91 6.27 13.03
N THR A 221 2.73 6.35 12.43
CA THR A 221 2.30 5.56 11.31
C THR A 221 1.90 6.51 10.20
N ILE A 222 2.42 6.29 8.99
CA ILE A 222 2.01 7.02 7.80
C ILE A 222 1.21 6.06 6.92
N SER A 223 0.08 6.53 6.36
CA SER A 223 -0.67 5.79 5.35
C SER A 223 -0.44 6.37 3.98
N ILE A 224 -0.10 5.53 3.03
CA ILE A 224 -0.01 5.86 1.61
C ILE A 224 -1.09 5.05 0.89
N GLN A 225 -1.92 5.76 0.13
CA GLN A 225 -2.91 5.11 -0.73
C GLN A 225 -2.25 4.70 -2.04
N PHE A 226 -2.55 3.48 -2.49
CA PHE A 226 -2.25 2.99 -3.83
C PHE A 226 -3.57 2.75 -4.57
N PRO A 227 -4.14 3.81 -5.18
CA PRO A 227 -5.45 3.75 -5.82
C PRO A 227 -5.39 3.07 -7.20
N ARG A 228 -6.57 2.67 -7.69
CA ARG A 228 -6.79 2.28 -9.09
C ARG A 228 -6.89 3.51 -10.01
N TYR A 229 -6.88 3.29 -11.31
CA TYR A 229 -7.25 4.33 -12.29
C TYR A 229 -8.76 4.46 -12.39
N ARG A 230 -9.31 5.68 -12.31
CA ARG A 230 -10.75 5.92 -12.41
C ARG A 230 -11.15 6.38 -13.81
N ALA A 231 -12.08 5.69 -14.46
CA ALA A 231 -12.62 6.10 -15.77
C ALA A 231 -13.38 7.44 -15.72
N SER A 232 -13.90 7.83 -14.56
CA SER A 232 -14.53 9.14 -14.36
C SER A 232 -13.52 10.30 -14.41
N ASN A 233 -12.22 10.03 -14.19
CA ASN A 233 -11.15 10.98 -14.37
C ASN A 233 -10.51 10.78 -15.75
N LEU A 234 -10.56 11.83 -16.57
CA LEU A 234 -10.09 11.79 -17.95
C LEU A 234 -8.57 11.56 -18.07
N GLU A 235 -7.76 12.05 -17.11
CA GLU A 235 -6.32 11.84 -17.09
C GLU A 235 -5.96 10.40 -16.67
N ASP A 236 -6.66 9.88 -15.65
CA ASP A 236 -6.51 8.48 -15.22
C ASP A 236 -6.89 7.53 -16.36
N TYR A 237 -8.02 7.78 -17.04
CA TYR A 237 -8.47 6.93 -18.13
C TYR A 237 -7.47 6.93 -19.29
N ARG A 238 -6.93 8.10 -19.67
CA ARG A 238 -5.86 8.19 -20.69
C ARG A 238 -4.60 7.41 -20.28
N THR A 239 -4.23 7.47 -19.00
CA THR A 239 -3.09 6.72 -18.47
C THR A 239 -3.37 5.21 -18.54
N PHE A 240 -4.58 4.78 -18.18
CA PHE A 240 -5.02 3.40 -18.28
C PHE A 240 -4.95 2.87 -19.73
N LEU A 241 -5.43 3.64 -20.72
CA LEU A 241 -5.30 3.31 -22.15
C LEU A 241 -3.83 3.16 -22.57
N SER A 242 -2.97 4.05 -22.08
CA SER A 242 -1.53 3.97 -22.35
C SER A 242 -0.91 2.70 -21.78
N ILE A 243 -1.36 2.25 -20.60
CA ILE A 243 -0.91 0.99 -19.98
C ILE A 243 -1.39 -0.22 -20.78
N ILE A 244 -2.65 -0.23 -21.26
CA ILE A 244 -3.14 -1.27 -22.17
C ILE A 244 -2.23 -1.35 -23.39
N HIS A 245 -1.92 -0.20 -24.00
CA HIS A 245 -1.05 -0.16 -25.18
C HIS A 245 0.37 -0.66 -24.89
N MET A 246 0.95 -0.33 -23.74
CA MET A 246 2.26 -0.85 -23.34
C MET A 246 2.22 -2.38 -23.15
N LEU A 247 1.22 -2.92 -22.45
CA LEU A 247 1.05 -4.37 -22.29
C LEU A 247 0.86 -5.07 -23.65
N GLN A 248 0.10 -4.44 -24.54
CA GLN A 248 -0.16 -4.93 -25.90
C GLN A 248 1.15 -5.15 -26.68
N LYS A 249 2.09 -4.20 -26.59
CA LYS A 249 3.39 -4.25 -27.28
C LYS A 249 4.34 -5.32 -26.71
N GLU A 250 4.18 -5.64 -25.44
CA GLU A 250 5.03 -6.61 -24.74
C GLU A 250 4.55 -8.06 -24.89
N LEU A 251 3.37 -8.29 -25.48
CA LEU A 251 2.84 -9.64 -25.72
C LEU A 251 3.67 -10.38 -26.79
N PRO A 252 4.28 -11.54 -26.45
CA PRO A 252 5.18 -12.27 -27.35
C PRO A 252 4.41 -13.16 -28.35
N LEU A 253 3.56 -12.53 -29.18
CA LEU A 253 2.72 -13.17 -30.18
C LEU A 253 3.12 -12.75 -31.59
N GLU A 254 2.74 -13.54 -32.61
CA GLU A 254 3.07 -13.25 -34.01
C GLU A 254 2.37 -11.97 -34.50
N GLU A 255 1.13 -11.77 -34.07
CA GLU A 255 0.28 -10.65 -34.45
C GLU A 255 -0.14 -9.87 -33.19
N GLU A 256 0.12 -8.57 -33.19
CA GLU A 256 -0.24 -7.68 -32.09
C GLU A 256 -1.77 -7.59 -31.95
N PRO A 257 -2.34 -7.90 -30.77
CA PRO A 257 -3.79 -7.80 -30.57
C PRO A 257 -4.22 -6.33 -30.52
N ASN A 258 -5.43 -6.03 -30.98
CA ASN A 258 -6.00 -4.68 -30.86
C ASN A 258 -6.78 -4.52 -29.55
N LEU A 259 -6.08 -4.47 -28.42
CA LEU A 259 -6.71 -4.37 -27.09
C LEU A 259 -7.40 -3.02 -26.87
N LEU A 260 -6.92 -1.95 -27.51
CA LEU A 260 -7.49 -0.61 -27.40
C LEU A 260 -8.93 -0.51 -27.93
N GLU A 261 -9.29 -1.29 -28.95
CA GLU A 261 -10.68 -1.39 -29.43
C GLU A 261 -11.65 -1.98 -28.38
N HIS A 262 -11.11 -2.63 -27.35
CA HIS A 262 -11.87 -3.25 -26.27
C HIS A 262 -11.62 -2.57 -24.92
N ALA A 263 -11.07 -1.34 -24.92
CA ALA A 263 -10.66 -0.65 -23.71
C ALA A 263 -11.77 -0.51 -22.65
N ASP A 264 -13.00 -0.15 -23.06
CA ASP A 264 -14.12 -0.01 -22.12
C ASP A 264 -14.47 -1.35 -21.46
N PHE A 265 -14.49 -2.43 -22.24
CA PHE A 265 -14.71 -3.78 -21.72
C PHE A 265 -13.56 -4.23 -20.81
N ILE A 266 -12.33 -3.91 -21.19
CA ILE A 266 -11.15 -4.22 -20.38
C ILE A 266 -11.21 -3.46 -19.04
N TYR A 267 -11.58 -2.18 -19.08
CA TYR A 267 -11.77 -1.37 -17.88
C TYR A 267 -12.87 -1.96 -16.99
N GLU A 268 -14.04 -2.28 -17.56
CA GLU A 268 -15.15 -2.92 -16.83
C GLU A 268 -14.68 -4.17 -16.06
N ARG A 269 -13.88 -5.03 -16.71
CA ARG A 269 -13.44 -6.32 -16.14
C ARG A 269 -12.21 -6.24 -15.23
N THR A 270 -11.60 -5.07 -15.10
CA THR A 270 -10.42 -4.84 -14.26
C THR A 270 -10.64 -3.79 -13.20
N LEU A 271 -11.72 -3.01 -13.32
CA LEU A 271 -12.06 -1.88 -12.45
C LEU A 271 -10.91 -0.85 -12.37
N GLY A 272 -10.06 -0.76 -13.40
CA GLY A 272 -8.88 0.12 -13.41
C GLY A 272 -7.67 -0.40 -12.61
N CYS A 273 -7.71 -1.63 -12.11
CA CYS A 273 -6.61 -2.29 -11.40
C CYS A 273 -5.65 -2.97 -12.38
N ILE A 274 -4.40 -2.51 -12.44
CA ILE A 274 -3.41 -2.97 -13.43
C ILE A 274 -2.95 -4.42 -13.21
N GLY A 275 -2.86 -4.87 -11.97
CA GLY A 275 -2.55 -6.28 -11.67
C GLY A 275 -3.64 -7.23 -12.16
N ILE A 276 -4.93 -6.88 -12.00
CA ILE A 276 -6.04 -7.67 -12.55
C ILE A 276 -5.93 -7.75 -14.08
N LEU A 277 -5.62 -6.62 -14.73
CA LEU A 277 -5.38 -6.57 -16.17
C LEU A 277 -4.23 -7.49 -16.58
N LYS A 278 -3.09 -7.40 -15.89
CA LYS A 278 -1.91 -8.22 -16.19
C LYS A 278 -2.21 -9.71 -16.03
N ASP A 279 -2.80 -10.12 -14.91
CA ASP A 279 -3.15 -11.53 -14.66
C ASP A 279 -4.12 -12.08 -15.72
N TRP A 280 -5.09 -11.26 -16.13
CA TRP A 280 -6.04 -11.63 -17.17
C TRP A 280 -5.36 -11.79 -18.53
N LEU A 281 -4.48 -10.85 -18.92
CA LEU A 281 -3.71 -10.97 -20.16
C LEU A 281 -2.74 -12.16 -20.12
N THR A 282 -2.13 -12.47 -18.97
CA THR A 282 -1.27 -13.66 -18.81
C THR A 282 -2.07 -14.95 -19.06
N ARG A 283 -3.31 -15.05 -18.56
CA ARG A 283 -4.19 -16.20 -18.83
C ARG A 283 -4.54 -16.32 -20.31
N CYS A 284 -4.91 -15.20 -20.94
CA CYS A 284 -5.16 -15.16 -22.38
C CYS A 284 -3.92 -15.56 -23.18
N LEU A 285 -2.73 -15.05 -22.82
CA LEU A 285 -1.47 -15.40 -23.47
C LEU A 285 -1.16 -16.90 -23.32
N GLY A 286 -1.36 -17.48 -22.13
CA GLY A 286 -1.21 -18.91 -21.91
C GLY A 286 -2.07 -19.75 -22.85
N ASP A 287 -3.34 -19.38 -23.03
CA ASP A 287 -4.25 -20.05 -23.98
C ASP A 287 -3.83 -19.85 -25.44
N ALA A 288 -3.39 -18.65 -25.82
CA ALA A 288 -2.90 -18.37 -27.17
C ALA A 288 -1.67 -19.23 -27.49
N ILE A 289 -0.69 -19.27 -26.59
CA ILE A 289 0.54 -20.05 -26.75
C ILE A 289 0.23 -21.56 -26.81
N TYR A 290 -0.64 -22.05 -25.93
CA TYR A 290 -1.00 -23.46 -25.88
C TYR A 290 -1.68 -23.91 -27.19
N ASN A 291 -2.66 -23.14 -27.66
CA ASN A 291 -3.42 -23.44 -28.87
C ASN A 291 -2.75 -22.92 -30.17
N ARG A 292 -1.50 -22.43 -30.10
CA ARG A 292 -0.76 -21.87 -31.24
C ARG A 292 -1.55 -20.78 -32.00
N ARG A 293 -2.27 -19.93 -31.27
CA ARG A 293 -2.93 -18.76 -31.83
C ARG A 293 -1.91 -17.66 -32.09
N LYS A 294 -2.13 -16.91 -33.17
CA LYS A 294 -1.26 -15.79 -33.56
C LYS A 294 -1.43 -14.54 -32.73
N THR A 295 -2.59 -14.36 -32.10
CA THR A 295 -2.95 -13.17 -31.34
C THR A 295 -3.99 -13.49 -30.24
N ILE A 296 -4.22 -12.54 -29.34
CA ILE A 296 -5.34 -12.60 -28.38
C ILE A 296 -6.59 -12.09 -29.08
N THR A 297 -7.61 -12.95 -29.18
CA THR A 297 -8.88 -12.58 -29.82
C THR A 297 -9.90 -12.05 -28.82
N LYS A 298 -10.93 -11.38 -29.34
CA LYS A 298 -12.06 -10.90 -28.54
C LYS A 298 -12.69 -12.04 -27.73
N GLU A 299 -12.89 -13.21 -28.34
CA GLU A 299 -13.50 -14.37 -27.68
C GLU A 299 -12.70 -14.79 -26.44
N MET A 300 -11.36 -14.76 -26.51
CA MET A 300 -10.51 -15.09 -25.37
C MET A 300 -10.66 -14.08 -24.23
N LEU A 301 -10.77 -12.78 -24.55
CA LEU A 301 -11.07 -11.76 -23.55
C LEU A 301 -12.40 -12.11 -22.85
N TYR A 302 -13.46 -12.45 -23.58
CA TYR A 302 -14.73 -12.87 -22.96
C TYR A 302 -14.59 -14.15 -22.13
N THR A 303 -13.85 -15.16 -22.61
CA THR A 303 -13.68 -16.45 -21.93
C THR A 303 -12.96 -16.31 -20.59
N TYR A 304 -11.90 -15.51 -20.53
CA TYR A 304 -11.08 -15.34 -19.33
C TYR A 304 -11.47 -14.13 -18.47
N ALA A 305 -12.50 -13.38 -18.87
CA ALA A 305 -12.98 -12.23 -18.12
C ALA A 305 -13.50 -12.63 -16.73
N MET A 306 -13.24 -11.78 -15.75
CA MET A 306 -13.79 -11.94 -14.41
C MET A 306 -15.34 -11.86 -14.45
N PRO A 307 -16.06 -12.76 -13.76
CA PRO A 307 -17.52 -12.72 -13.73
C PRO A 307 -18.02 -11.46 -13.02
N VAL A 308 -19.16 -10.92 -13.48
CA VAL A 308 -19.75 -9.67 -12.97
C VAL A 308 -20.01 -9.71 -11.47
N ASN A 309 -20.43 -10.87 -10.93
CA ASN A 309 -20.70 -11.00 -9.49
C ASN A 309 -19.44 -10.81 -8.64
N ALA A 310 -18.27 -11.25 -9.12
CA ALA A 310 -17.00 -11.01 -8.44
C ALA A 310 -16.61 -9.53 -8.52
N LEU A 311 -16.83 -8.89 -9.67
CA LEU A 311 -16.58 -7.47 -9.86
C LEU A 311 -17.43 -6.58 -8.95
N LYS A 312 -18.70 -6.97 -8.69
CA LYS A 312 -19.59 -6.28 -7.74
C LYS A 312 -19.04 -6.29 -6.30
N MET A 313 -18.52 -7.43 -5.85
CA MET A 313 -17.90 -7.49 -4.51
C MET A 313 -16.62 -6.66 -4.45
N LEU A 314 -15.78 -6.73 -5.49
CA LEU A 314 -14.54 -5.97 -5.55
C LEU A 314 -14.79 -4.46 -5.60
N ILE A 315 -15.76 -3.99 -6.38
CA ILE A 315 -16.05 -2.55 -6.47
C ILE A 315 -16.54 -2.00 -5.13
N GLU A 316 -17.39 -2.73 -4.41
CA GLU A 316 -17.86 -2.34 -3.08
C GLU A 316 -16.70 -2.23 -2.09
N GLU A 317 -15.78 -3.20 -2.08
CA GLU A 317 -14.57 -3.15 -1.24
C GLU A 317 -13.65 -1.97 -1.61
N ILE A 318 -13.46 -1.73 -2.92
CA ILE A 318 -12.65 -0.64 -3.42
C ILE A 318 -13.23 0.71 -2.97
N GLU A 319 -14.52 0.95 -3.20
CA GLU A 319 -15.18 2.22 -2.90
C GLU A 319 -15.16 2.49 -1.39
N GLN A 320 -15.55 1.51 -0.57
CA GLN A 320 -15.49 1.64 0.89
C GLN A 320 -14.07 1.97 1.37
N GLY A 321 -13.05 1.35 0.77
CA GLY A 321 -11.66 1.58 1.13
C GLY A 321 -11.11 2.93 0.67
N GLU A 322 -11.52 3.39 -0.52
CA GLU A 322 -11.18 4.70 -1.07
C GLU A 322 -11.80 5.84 -0.25
N ASP A 323 -13.07 5.70 0.16
CA ASP A 323 -13.80 6.67 0.98
C ASP A 323 -13.08 6.96 2.31
N LEU A 324 -12.40 5.96 2.87
CA LEU A 324 -11.64 6.15 4.11
C LEU A 324 -10.51 7.19 3.97
N PHE A 325 -10.00 7.43 2.76
CA PHE A 325 -8.94 8.40 2.48
C PHE A 325 -9.45 9.80 2.16
N GLU A 326 -10.75 9.96 1.93
CA GLU A 326 -11.35 11.27 1.73
C GLU A 326 -11.56 11.95 3.08
N GLU A 327 -10.96 13.14 3.27
CA GLU A 327 -11.24 13.95 4.45
C GLU A 327 -12.65 14.53 4.34
N ASN A 328 -13.58 13.95 5.09
CA ASN A 328 -14.94 14.49 5.20
C ASN A 328 -14.89 15.90 5.80
N GLU A 329 -15.37 16.89 5.04
CA GLU A 329 -15.42 18.29 5.51
C GLU A 329 -16.22 18.42 6.81
N GLN A 330 -17.25 17.60 7.01
CA GLN A 330 -18.04 17.61 8.24
C GLN A 330 -17.20 17.13 9.44
N ASP A 331 -16.43 16.06 9.29
CA ASP A 331 -15.55 15.55 10.36
C ASP A 331 -14.45 16.56 10.69
N ARG A 332 -13.93 17.25 9.67
CA ARG A 332 -12.99 18.36 9.85
C ARG A 332 -13.64 19.52 10.60
N LEU A 333 -14.86 19.91 10.23
CA LEU A 333 -15.60 20.97 10.92
C LEU A 333 -15.88 20.61 12.37
N ASP A 334 -16.32 19.38 12.63
CA ASP A 334 -16.57 18.85 13.98
C ASP A 334 -15.29 18.84 14.81
N LEU A 335 -14.15 18.45 14.21
CA LEU A 335 -12.84 18.56 14.85
C LEU A 335 -12.50 20.01 15.20
N LEU A 336 -12.69 20.96 14.26
CA LEU A 336 -12.45 22.39 14.48
C LEU A 336 -13.32 22.98 15.60
N TYR A 337 -14.54 22.48 15.76
CA TYR A 337 -15.39 22.81 16.90
C TYR A 337 -14.87 22.19 18.20
N LYS A 338 -14.52 20.90 18.20
CA LYS A 338 -13.97 20.19 19.38
C LYS A 338 -12.69 20.81 19.90
N ILE A 339 -11.80 21.28 19.03
CA ILE A 339 -10.55 21.96 19.43
C ILE A 339 -10.73 23.47 19.68
N GLY A 340 -11.97 23.98 19.59
CA GLY A 340 -12.32 25.35 19.97
C GLY A 340 -11.95 26.45 18.96
N LEU A 341 -11.44 26.11 17.78
CA LEU A 341 -11.07 27.10 16.76
C LEU A 341 -12.29 27.78 16.15
N LYS A 342 -13.36 27.03 15.84
CA LYS A 342 -14.62 27.58 15.30
C LYS A 342 -15.42 28.38 16.34
N ALA A 343 -15.35 28.02 17.61
CA ALA A 343 -15.95 28.81 18.70
C ALA A 343 -15.30 30.20 18.82
N ARG A 344 -13.97 30.26 18.64
CA ARG A 344 -13.19 31.50 18.65
C ARG A 344 -13.50 32.41 17.46
N GLU A 345 -13.82 31.85 16.30
CA GLU A 345 -14.29 32.62 15.12
C GLU A 345 -15.65 33.28 15.39
N LYS A 346 -16.61 32.55 15.99
CA LYS A 346 -17.91 33.10 16.38
C LYS A 346 -17.79 34.21 17.44
N GLU A 347 -16.87 34.07 18.40
CA GLU A 347 -16.62 35.14 19.38
C GLU A 347 -15.92 36.36 18.77
N LYS A 348 -15.03 36.17 17.79
CA LYS A 348 -14.39 37.27 17.06
C LYS A 348 -15.37 38.00 16.13
N SER A 349 -16.30 37.30 15.49
CA SER A 349 -17.37 37.93 14.70
C SER A 349 -18.37 38.65 15.61
N ALA A 350 -18.77 38.06 16.74
CA ALA A 350 -19.64 38.71 17.73
C ALA A 350 -18.98 39.95 18.35
N LYS A 351 -17.67 39.92 18.65
CA LYS A 351 -16.94 41.10 19.12
C LYS A 351 -16.80 42.19 18.05
N LYS A 352 -16.69 41.83 16.76
CA LYS A 352 -16.72 42.80 15.65
C LYS A 352 -18.09 43.47 15.51
N ASP A 353 -19.19 42.74 15.68
CA ASP A 353 -20.56 43.29 15.66
C ASP A 353 -20.85 44.18 16.88
N VAL A 354 -20.29 43.86 18.05
CA VAL A 354 -20.41 44.72 19.24
C VAL A 354 -19.63 46.02 19.07
N THR A 355 -18.46 46.01 18.40
CA THR A 355 -17.73 47.26 18.09
C THR A 355 -18.38 48.13 17.02
N GLN A 356 -19.31 47.62 16.20
CA GLN A 356 -20.10 48.45 15.28
C GLN A 356 -21.36 49.07 15.91
N LYS A 357 -21.77 48.64 17.11
CA LYS A 357 -22.83 49.29 17.89
C LYS A 357 -22.26 50.30 18.90
N SER A 358 -21.58 51.32 18.38
CA SER A 358 -21.31 52.56 19.12
C SER A 358 -21.87 53.76 18.33
N GLY A 359 -22.86 54.53 18.78
CA GLY A 359 -23.66 54.45 19.99
C GLY A 359 -24.99 55.18 19.78
N VAL A 360 -26.04 54.69 20.45
CA VAL A 360 -27.31 55.39 20.57
C VAL A 360 -27.08 56.55 21.55
N GLY A 361 -27.28 57.80 21.09
CA GLY A 361 -27.21 58.98 21.96
C GLY A 361 -26.11 60.02 21.65
N ARG A 362 -25.31 59.89 20.60
CA ARG A 362 -24.44 60.99 20.12
C ARG A 362 -25.02 61.63 18.85
N ARG A 363 -25.58 62.83 19.01
CA ARG A 363 -26.02 63.68 17.88
C ARG A 363 -24.81 64.00 17.00
N LYS A 364 -24.92 63.81 15.69
CA LYS A 364 -23.90 64.22 14.71
C LYS A 364 -23.74 65.74 14.76
N PRO A 365 -22.51 66.31 14.73
CA PRO A 365 -22.32 67.75 14.73
C PRO A 365 -22.88 68.32 13.42
N LYS A 366 -23.94 69.11 13.51
CA LYS A 366 -24.50 69.90 12.41
C LYS A 366 -24.46 71.35 12.86
N ARG A 367 -23.96 72.24 12.00
CA ARG A 367 -23.76 73.66 12.29
C ARG A 367 -25.14 74.33 12.45
N ASP A 368 -25.40 74.92 13.61
CA ASP A 368 -26.65 75.63 13.88
C ASP A 368 -26.64 77.01 13.17
N PRO A 369 -27.72 77.40 12.48
CA PRO A 369 -27.78 78.67 11.77
C PRO A 369 -28.02 79.82 12.75
N VAL A 370 -27.19 80.87 12.66
CA VAL A 370 -27.29 82.07 13.49
C VAL A 370 -27.59 83.27 12.59
N GLY A 371 -28.67 84.00 12.86
CA GLY A 371 -28.81 85.40 12.46
C GLY A 371 -30.00 85.80 11.59
N LYS A 372 -31.05 86.29 12.28
CA LYS A 372 -31.96 87.41 11.99
C LYS A 372 -32.96 87.38 10.83
N GLN A 373 -34.23 87.39 11.24
CA GLN A 373 -35.38 88.05 10.59
C GLN A 373 -35.07 89.53 10.30
N GLU A 374 -35.61 90.07 9.20
CA GLU A 374 -36.75 91.01 9.25
C GLU A 374 -37.08 91.60 7.86
N TYR A 375 -38.39 91.54 7.54
CA TYR A 375 -39.28 92.46 6.79
C TYR A 375 -38.85 93.06 5.42
N LEU A 376 -39.64 92.79 4.35
CA LEU A 376 -40.58 93.70 3.63
C LEU A 376 -39.84 94.85 2.89
N GLU A 377 -40.18 95.32 1.69
CA GLU A 377 -41.31 95.29 0.76
C GLU A 377 -40.83 96.09 -0.48
N GLY A 378 -41.45 95.92 -1.65
CA GLY A 378 -41.44 96.94 -2.71
C GLY A 378 -40.27 96.94 -3.68
#